data_AF-A0A965AC53-F1
#
_entry.id   AF-A0A965AC53-F1
#
_cell.length_a   1.000
_cell.length_b   1.000
_cell.length_c   1.000
_cell.angle_alpha   90.00
_cell.angle_beta   90.00
_cell.angle_gamma   90.00
#
_symmetry.space_group_name_H-M   'P 1'
#
loop_
_entity.id
_entity.type
_entity.pdbx_description
1 polymer ?
#
loop_
_entity_poly.entity_id
_entity_poly.type
_entity_poly.pdbx_seq_one_letter_code
_entity_poly.pdbx_strand_id
1 'polypeptide(L)'
;FLVGTDDLTNEEVGAYIRCLCHQASKGTISEKHMIKICSSHDIHNAIKSKFKLQDDGNFANERLLEEVRKRAAYAESRRNNRRKINTSKPNTPNNISSTYVQHMENENENEDENVIKVVNRRFKIPEPIDVLNYMAELNQRAGNKWQQSKVVLEAQKFFDFYTSNGWKVGRNSMKDWQATARNWMNNNKPTKTNLNEQRVNEVEYRRANDPSYFKL
;
A
#
# COMPACT_ATOMS: atom_id res chain seq x y z
N PHE A 1 -14.52 17.26 -14.77
CA PHE A 1 -14.51 18.61 -15.39
C PHE A 1 -15.93 19.13 -15.52
N LEU A 2 -16.84 18.38 -16.16
CA LEU A 2 -18.24 18.77 -16.36
C LEU A 2 -18.99 19.14 -15.07
N VAL A 3 -18.85 18.35 -14.00
CA VAL A 3 -19.54 18.60 -12.71
C VAL A 3 -19.17 19.95 -12.06
N GLY A 4 -18.01 20.53 -12.37
CA GLY A 4 -17.55 21.78 -11.74
C GLY A 4 -17.90 23.05 -12.52
N THR A 5 -18.31 22.90 -13.78
CA THR A 5 -18.55 23.99 -14.74
C THR A 5 -19.96 23.97 -15.31
N ASP A 6 -20.86 23.16 -14.76
CA ASP A 6 -22.21 22.95 -15.29
C ASP A 6 -23.06 24.23 -15.22
N ASP A 7 -22.87 25.02 -14.16
CA ASP A 7 -23.59 26.29 -13.95
C ASP A 7 -22.98 27.49 -14.71
N LEU A 8 -21.87 27.28 -15.45
CA LEU A 8 -21.13 28.36 -16.11
C LEU A 8 -21.49 28.45 -17.59
N THR A 9 -21.65 29.67 -18.09
CA THR A 9 -21.75 29.97 -19.52
C THR A 9 -20.44 29.65 -20.25
N ASN A 10 -20.49 29.42 -21.56
CA ASN A 10 -19.29 29.11 -22.35
C ASN A 10 -18.18 30.18 -22.23
N GLU A 11 -18.56 31.45 -22.06
CA GLU A 11 -17.61 32.55 -21.86
C GLU A 11 -16.93 32.46 -20.49
N GLU A 12 -17.70 32.17 -19.43
CA GLU A 12 -17.19 31.96 -18.07
C GLU A 12 -16.31 30.71 -17.99
N VAL A 13 -16.71 29.62 -18.65
CA VAL A 13 -15.89 28.40 -18.75
C VAL A 13 -14.55 28.71 -19.42
N GLY A 14 -14.56 29.48 -20.50
CA GLY A 14 -13.35 29.90 -21.21
C GLY A 14 -12.42 30.73 -20.31
N ALA A 15 -12.96 31.71 -19.60
CA ALA A 15 -12.19 32.52 -18.65
C ALA A 15 -11.68 31.69 -17.46
N TYR A 16 -12.49 30.77 -16.93
CA TYR A 16 -12.12 29.85 -15.85
C TYR A 16 -10.93 28.95 -16.25
N ILE A 17 -10.98 28.34 -17.43
CA ILE A 17 -9.89 27.50 -17.95
C ILE A 17 -8.61 28.32 -18.10
N ARG A 18 -8.69 29.55 -18.63
CA ARG A 18 -7.51 30.43 -18.76
C ARG A 18 -6.88 30.74 -17.39
N CYS A 19 -7.70 31.00 -16.37
CA CYS A 19 -7.21 31.19 -14.99
C CYS A 19 -6.51 29.93 -14.45
N LEU A 20 -7.08 28.74 -14.67
CA LEU A 20 -6.46 27.47 -14.27
C LEU A 20 -5.12 27.24 -14.99
N CYS A 21 -5.03 27.53 -16.28
CA CYS A 21 -3.78 27.41 -17.04
C CYS A 21 -2.69 28.35 -16.50
N HIS A 22 -3.05 29.59 -16.17
CA HIS A 22 -2.11 30.54 -15.57
C HIS A 22 -1.64 30.05 -14.20
N GLN A 23 -2.56 29.58 -13.34
CA GLN A 23 -2.23 29.01 -12.03
C GLN A 23 -1.31 27.79 -12.17
N ALA A 24 -1.56 26.89 -13.11
CA ALA A 24 -0.72 25.70 -13.31
C ALA A 24 0.75 26.05 -13.64
N SER A 25 0.98 27.19 -14.32
CA SER A 25 2.33 27.65 -14.66
C SER A 25 3.02 28.46 -13.55
N LYS A 26 2.28 29.29 -12.80
CA LYS A 26 2.87 30.24 -11.82
C LYS A 26 2.58 29.90 -10.35
N GLY A 27 1.70 28.95 -10.08
CA GLY A 27 1.26 28.56 -8.73
C GLY A 27 0.04 29.32 -8.25
N THR A 28 0.07 30.66 -8.29
CA THR A 28 -1.04 31.54 -7.85
C THR A 28 -1.40 32.57 -8.93
N ILE A 29 -2.58 33.17 -8.80
CA ILE A 29 -3.07 34.21 -9.72
C ILE A 29 -3.45 35.47 -8.94
N SER A 30 -2.89 36.61 -9.33
CA SER A 30 -3.22 37.90 -8.72
C SER A 30 -4.58 38.41 -9.22
N GLU A 31 -5.29 39.17 -8.37
CA GLU A 31 -6.63 39.68 -8.69
C GLU A 31 -6.63 40.53 -9.97
N LYS A 32 -5.66 41.44 -10.10
CA LYS A 32 -5.49 42.27 -11.30
C LYS A 32 -5.35 41.43 -12.57
N HIS A 33 -4.65 40.29 -12.49
CA HIS A 33 -4.48 39.40 -13.62
C HIS A 33 -5.74 38.58 -13.90
N MET A 34 -6.45 38.17 -12.85
CA MET A 34 -7.74 37.48 -12.98
C MET A 34 -8.78 38.36 -13.68
N ILE A 35 -8.91 39.64 -13.28
CA ILE A 35 -9.79 40.61 -13.94
C ILE A 35 -9.43 40.75 -15.42
N LYS A 36 -8.13 40.80 -15.75
CA LYS A 36 -7.66 40.89 -17.13
C LYS A 36 -8.06 39.68 -17.99
N ILE A 37 -8.11 38.47 -17.41
CA ILE A 37 -8.50 37.24 -18.11
C ILE A 37 -10.03 37.15 -18.30
N CYS A 38 -10.78 37.66 -17.33
CA CYS A 38 -12.24 37.59 -17.30
C CYS A 38 -12.90 38.61 -18.23
N SER A 39 -12.19 39.70 -18.59
CA SER A 39 -12.64 40.81 -19.46
C SER A 39 -13.83 41.62 -18.93
N SER A 40 -14.80 40.99 -18.25
CA SER A 40 -15.99 41.58 -17.65
C SER A 40 -16.03 41.36 -16.14
N HIS A 41 -16.61 42.31 -15.40
CA HIS A 41 -16.71 42.23 -13.94
C HIS A 41 -17.63 41.10 -13.47
N ASP A 42 -18.71 40.84 -14.21
CA ASP A 42 -19.66 39.77 -13.87
C ASP A 42 -19.02 38.38 -13.96
N ILE A 43 -18.28 38.13 -15.06
CA ILE A 43 -17.51 36.90 -15.27
C ILE A 43 -16.44 36.72 -14.19
N HIS A 44 -15.77 37.81 -13.80
CA HIS A 44 -14.80 37.79 -12.72
C HIS A 44 -15.43 37.36 -11.39
N ASN A 45 -16.62 37.86 -11.06
CA ASN A 45 -17.31 37.51 -9.81
C ASN A 45 -17.73 36.04 -9.79
N ALA A 46 -18.24 35.51 -10.91
CA ALA A 46 -18.57 34.10 -11.05
C ALA A 46 -17.34 33.20 -10.85
N ILE A 47 -16.21 33.56 -11.48
CA ILE A 47 -14.96 32.77 -11.40
C ILE A 47 -14.31 32.89 -10.02
N LYS A 48 -14.28 34.09 -9.44
CA LYS A 48 -13.66 34.36 -8.13
C LYS A 48 -14.25 33.47 -7.04
N SER A 49 -15.54 33.13 -7.12
CA SER A 49 -16.20 32.19 -6.19
C SER A 49 -15.56 30.78 -6.15
N LYS A 50 -14.91 30.36 -7.24
CA LYS A 50 -14.26 29.04 -7.39
C LYS A 50 -12.78 29.05 -6.97
N PHE A 51 -12.23 30.20 -6.57
CA PHE A 51 -10.85 30.37 -6.12
C PHE A 51 -10.81 30.80 -4.66
N LYS A 52 -9.89 30.24 -3.87
CA LYS A 52 -9.66 30.64 -2.48
C LYS A 52 -8.52 31.65 -2.41
N LEU A 53 -8.66 32.65 -1.54
CA LEU A 53 -7.57 33.56 -1.19
C LEU A 53 -6.53 32.78 -0.39
N GLN A 54 -5.27 32.90 -0.78
CA GLN A 54 -4.13 32.30 -0.09
C GLN A 54 -3.41 33.34 0.78
N ASP A 55 -2.49 32.87 1.63
CA ASP A 55 -1.74 33.72 2.57
C ASP A 55 -0.89 34.80 1.87
N ASP A 56 -0.57 34.62 0.59
CA ASP A 56 0.19 35.55 -0.25
C ASP A 56 -0.66 36.70 -0.83
N GLY A 57 -1.97 36.74 -0.51
CA GLY A 57 -2.92 37.71 -1.06
C GLY A 57 -3.32 37.44 -2.51
N ASN A 58 -2.92 36.29 -3.08
CA ASN A 58 -3.33 35.86 -4.41
C ASN A 58 -4.38 34.75 -4.33
N PHE A 59 -5.03 34.50 -5.46
CA PHE A 59 -6.07 33.50 -5.59
C PHE A 59 -5.50 32.19 -6.13
N ALA A 60 -6.01 31.07 -5.62
CA ALA A 60 -5.68 29.74 -6.15
C ALA A 60 -6.89 28.81 -6.05
N ASN A 61 -7.05 27.98 -7.08
CA ASN A 61 -7.94 26.83 -7.02
C ASN A 61 -7.26 25.72 -6.20
N GLU A 62 -7.90 25.33 -5.10
CA GLU A 62 -7.38 24.35 -4.14
C GLU A 62 -7.14 22.98 -4.77
N ARG A 63 -8.13 22.48 -5.52
CA ARG A 63 -8.03 21.19 -6.22
C ARG A 63 -6.84 21.15 -7.18
N LEU A 64 -6.63 22.23 -7.94
CA LEU A 64 -5.49 22.31 -8.85
C LEU A 64 -4.16 22.41 -8.09
N LEU A 65 -4.12 23.15 -6.97
CA LEU A 65 -2.93 23.29 -6.15
C LEU A 65 -2.49 21.94 -5.55
N GLU A 66 -3.43 21.15 -5.05
CA GLU A 66 -3.19 19.80 -4.56
C GLU A 66 -2.65 18.87 -5.66
N GLU A 67 -3.26 18.89 -6.84
CA GLU A 67 -2.79 18.12 -8.01
C GLU A 67 -1.36 18.50 -8.41
N VAL A 68 -1.03 19.79 -8.42
CA VAL A 68 0.32 20.27 -8.71
C VAL A 68 1.31 19.79 -7.64
N ARG A 69 0.95 19.87 -6.35
CA ARG A 69 1.78 19.36 -5.24
C ARG A 69 2.02 17.85 -5.36
N LYS A 70 0.97 17.06 -5.62
CA LYS A 70 1.06 15.61 -5.84
C LYS A 70 2.01 15.29 -7.00
N ARG A 71 1.90 16.00 -8.13
CA ARG A 71 2.81 15.82 -9.28
C ARG A 71 4.26 16.23 -8.98
N ALA A 72 4.47 17.30 -8.22
CA ALA A 72 5.81 17.75 -7.81
C ALA A 72 6.48 16.71 -6.90
N ALA A 73 5.74 16.19 -5.90
CA ALA A 73 6.23 15.13 -5.02
C ALA A 73 6.60 13.86 -5.79
N TYR A 74 5.78 13.47 -6.79
CA TYR A 74 6.10 12.37 -7.69
C TYR A 74 7.42 12.62 -8.45
N ALA A 75 7.58 13.79 -9.07
CA ALA A 75 8.80 14.12 -9.80
C ALA A 75 10.06 14.07 -8.91
N GLU A 76 9.98 14.58 -7.68
CA GLU A 76 11.10 14.56 -6.72
C GLU A 76 11.42 13.13 -6.25
N SER A 77 10.41 12.30 -6.00
CA SER A 77 10.60 10.87 -5.70
C SER A 77 11.36 10.14 -6.82
N ARG A 78 10.95 10.36 -8.08
CA ARG A 78 11.63 9.78 -9.26
C ARG A 78 13.06 10.31 -9.40
N ARG A 79 13.33 11.57 -9.05
CA ARG A 79 14.68 12.15 -9.03
C ARG A 79 15.56 11.51 -7.95
N ASN A 80 15.05 11.33 -6.73
CA ASN A 80 15.80 10.74 -5.63
C ASN A 80 16.14 9.26 -5.86
N ASN A 81 15.22 8.50 -6.48
CA ASN A 81 15.49 7.11 -6.86
C ASN A 81 16.62 7.01 -7.89
N ARG A 82 16.65 7.91 -8.89
CA ARG A 82 17.77 7.99 -9.84
C ARG A 82 19.09 8.35 -9.16
N ARG A 83 19.07 9.28 -8.19
CA ARG A 83 20.26 9.65 -7.41
C ARG A 83 20.83 8.47 -6.61
N LYS A 84 19.98 7.69 -5.93
CA LYS A 84 20.40 6.49 -5.17
C LYS A 84 21.07 5.42 -6.03
N ILE A 85 20.60 5.24 -7.26
CA ILE A 85 21.20 4.31 -8.23
C ILE A 85 22.62 4.78 -8.58
N ASN A 86 22.79 6.06 -8.92
CA ASN A 86 24.08 6.62 -9.29
C ASN A 86 25.11 6.57 -8.15
N THR A 87 24.68 6.75 -6.89
CA THR A 87 25.58 6.68 -5.72
C THR A 87 26.02 5.25 -5.38
N SER A 88 25.16 4.25 -5.62
CA SER A 88 25.43 2.86 -5.21
C SER A 88 26.14 2.05 -6.30
N LYS A 89 25.93 2.37 -7.58
CA LYS A 89 26.59 1.68 -8.71
C LYS A 89 26.80 2.64 -9.89
N PRO A 90 27.88 3.44 -9.89
CA PRO A 90 28.12 4.50 -10.88
C PRO A 90 28.24 4.01 -12.33
N ASN A 91 28.52 2.72 -12.56
CA ASN A 91 28.74 2.14 -13.89
C ASN A 91 27.65 1.15 -14.36
N THR A 92 26.44 1.21 -13.79
CA THR A 92 25.35 0.35 -14.30
C THR A 92 24.73 1.00 -15.54
N PRO A 93 24.75 0.37 -16.73
CA PRO A 93 24.07 0.92 -17.89
C PRO A 93 22.58 1.05 -17.58
N ASN A 94 22.02 2.24 -17.82
CA ASN A 94 20.59 2.50 -17.68
C ASN A 94 19.84 1.54 -18.61
N ASN A 95 19.22 0.49 -18.05
CA ASN A 95 18.36 -0.39 -18.84
C ASN A 95 17.11 0.41 -19.23
N ILE A 96 17.08 0.87 -20.48
CA ILE A 96 16.01 1.70 -21.06
C ILE A 96 14.70 0.91 -21.20
N SER A 97 14.70 -0.44 -21.07
CA SER A 97 13.53 -1.29 -21.33
C SER A 97 12.98 -2.04 -20.11
N SER A 98 13.30 -1.61 -18.88
CA SER A 98 12.50 -2.08 -17.74
C SER A 98 11.17 -1.30 -17.68
N THR A 99 10.18 -1.80 -18.44
CA THR A 99 8.75 -1.41 -18.39
C THR A 99 8.17 -1.40 -16.96
N TYR A 100 8.86 -2.00 -16.00
CA TYR A 100 8.49 -2.00 -14.59
C TYR A 100 9.08 -0.78 -13.87
N VAL A 101 8.67 0.41 -14.30
CA VAL A 101 8.66 1.55 -13.38
C VAL A 101 7.67 1.19 -12.28
N GLN A 102 8.14 0.91 -11.07
CA GLN A 102 7.27 0.75 -9.90
C GLN A 102 6.45 2.03 -9.77
N HIS A 103 5.21 1.98 -10.26
CA HIS A 103 4.25 3.07 -10.20
C HIS A 103 3.94 3.26 -8.72
N MET A 104 4.48 4.32 -8.12
CA MET A 104 4.12 4.71 -6.77
C MET A 104 2.62 5.00 -6.79
N GLU A 105 1.88 4.28 -5.96
CA GLU A 105 0.45 4.40 -5.80
C GLU A 105 0.10 5.88 -5.56
N ASN A 106 -0.89 6.38 -6.30
CA ASN A 106 -1.47 7.68 -5.99
C ASN A 106 -2.14 7.52 -4.61
N GLU A 107 -1.49 7.95 -3.54
CA GLU A 107 -2.20 8.26 -2.29
C GLU A 107 -3.08 9.49 -2.60
N ASN A 108 -4.24 9.20 -3.16
CA ASN A 108 -5.34 10.15 -3.23
C ASN A 108 -6.00 10.09 -1.85
N GLU A 109 -5.60 10.99 -0.96
CA GLU A 109 -6.46 11.41 0.14
C GLU A 109 -7.72 12.01 -0.49
N ASN A 110 -8.72 11.17 -0.69
CA ASN A 110 -10.09 11.58 -0.89
C ASN A 110 -10.78 11.15 0.40
N GLU A 111 -11.10 12.13 1.24
CA GLU A 111 -12.01 11.95 2.36
C GLU A 111 -13.38 11.57 1.77
N ASP A 112 -13.67 10.28 1.75
CA ASP A 112 -15.02 9.79 1.53
C ASP A 112 -15.37 8.94 2.75
N GLU A 113 -16.28 9.48 3.56
CA GLU A 113 -16.83 8.86 4.75
C GLU A 113 -17.64 7.62 4.35
N ASN A 114 -16.97 6.47 4.21
CA ASN A 114 -17.62 5.19 4.46
C ASN A 114 -16.65 4.16 5.01
N VAL A 115 -16.88 3.80 6.26
CA VAL A 115 -16.02 3.02 7.14
C VAL A 115 -16.04 1.54 6.72
N ILE A 116 -15.06 1.12 5.91
CA ILE A 116 -14.41 -0.20 6.05
C ILE A 116 -12.91 -0.01 5.82
N LYS A 117 -12.19 0.37 6.89
CA LYS A 117 -10.73 0.51 6.90
C LYS A 117 -10.07 -0.85 6.72
N VAL A 118 -9.74 -1.24 5.48
CA VAL A 118 -8.70 -2.26 5.25
C VAL A 118 -7.36 -1.58 5.51
N VAL A 119 -6.98 -1.56 6.79
CA VAL A 119 -5.67 -1.08 7.22
C VAL A 119 -4.63 -1.92 6.47
N ASN A 120 -3.85 -1.32 5.58
CA ASN A 120 -2.72 -1.98 4.93
C ASN A 120 -1.64 -2.20 6.01
N ARG A 121 -1.85 -3.21 6.86
CA ARG A 121 -0.93 -3.59 7.91
C ARG A 121 0.32 -4.08 7.19
N ARG A 122 1.44 -3.37 7.33
CA ARG A 122 2.75 -3.89 6.96
C ARG A 122 2.85 -5.31 7.52
N PHE A 123 3.19 -6.26 6.65
CA PHE A 123 3.30 -7.67 7.02
C PHE A 123 4.23 -7.80 8.22
N LYS A 124 3.70 -8.29 9.33
CA LYS A 124 4.48 -8.61 10.52
C LYS A 124 4.83 -10.09 10.46
N ILE A 125 6.12 -10.38 10.52
CA ILE A 125 6.62 -11.73 10.70
C ILE A 125 6.08 -12.20 12.05
N PRO A 126 5.32 -13.31 12.12
CA PRO A 126 4.85 -13.87 13.37
C PRO A 126 6.01 -14.47 14.16
N GLU A 127 5.85 -14.56 15.49
CA GLU A 127 6.74 -15.41 16.28
C GLU A 127 6.36 -16.89 16.09
N PRO A 128 7.28 -17.84 16.30
CA PRO A 128 6.98 -19.27 16.20
C PRO A 128 5.77 -19.69 17.04
N ILE A 129 5.65 -19.09 18.24
CA ILE A 129 4.56 -19.34 19.17
C ILE A 129 3.20 -18.86 18.62
N ASP A 130 3.19 -17.76 17.84
CA ASP A 130 1.95 -17.24 17.24
C ASP A 130 1.42 -18.21 16.18
N VAL A 131 2.32 -18.78 15.37
CA VAL A 131 1.98 -19.80 14.38
C VAL A 131 1.42 -21.03 15.06
N LEU A 132 2.07 -21.49 16.13
CA LEU A 132 1.64 -22.65 16.90
C LEU A 132 0.24 -22.45 17.49
N ASN A 133 0.03 -21.34 18.21
CA ASN A 133 -1.25 -21.02 18.83
C ASN A 133 -2.37 -20.94 17.79
N TYR A 134 -2.08 -20.31 16.65
CA TYR A 134 -3.04 -20.18 15.56
C TYR A 134 -3.40 -21.54 14.93
N MET A 135 -2.42 -22.40 14.65
CA MET A 135 -2.68 -23.73 14.09
C MET A 135 -3.41 -24.64 15.10
N ALA A 136 -3.10 -24.53 16.39
CA ALA A 136 -3.82 -25.25 17.45
C ALA A 136 -5.29 -24.80 17.52
N GLU A 137 -5.55 -23.49 17.48
CA GLU A 137 -6.90 -22.94 17.43
C GLU A 137 -7.68 -23.41 16.19
N LEU A 138 -7.04 -23.40 15.01
CA LEU A 138 -7.65 -23.91 13.78
C LEU A 138 -7.99 -25.41 13.89
N ASN A 139 -7.11 -26.22 14.48
CA ASN A 139 -7.36 -27.64 14.69
C ASN A 139 -8.55 -27.88 15.61
N GLN A 140 -8.67 -27.12 16.70
CA GLN A 140 -9.81 -27.20 17.63
C GLN A 140 -11.12 -26.86 16.94
N ARG A 141 -11.17 -25.74 16.21
CA ARG A 141 -12.34 -25.33 15.41
C ARG A 141 -12.72 -26.36 14.34
N ALA A 142 -11.74 -27.09 13.81
CA ALA A 142 -11.95 -28.15 12.83
C ALA A 142 -12.32 -29.50 13.45
N GLY A 143 -12.52 -29.59 14.77
CA GLY A 143 -12.90 -30.84 15.45
C GLY A 143 -11.71 -31.73 15.84
N ASN A 144 -10.54 -31.14 16.12
CA ASN A 144 -9.32 -31.83 16.55
C ASN A 144 -8.89 -32.96 15.61
N LYS A 145 -8.84 -32.66 14.31
CA LYS A 145 -8.47 -33.64 13.27
C LYS A 145 -7.03 -34.14 13.41
N TRP A 146 -6.15 -33.33 14.00
CA TRP A 146 -4.74 -33.68 14.24
C TRP A 146 -4.48 -33.84 15.73
N GLN A 147 -3.58 -34.77 16.08
CA GLN A 147 -3.05 -34.88 17.43
C GLN A 147 -2.17 -33.65 17.75
N GLN A 148 -2.09 -33.29 19.03
CA GLN A 148 -1.33 -32.12 19.49
C GLN A 148 0.15 -32.17 19.06
N SER A 149 0.77 -33.36 19.09
CA SER A 149 2.14 -33.56 18.62
C SER A 149 2.33 -33.20 17.15
N LYS A 150 1.37 -33.59 16.30
CA LYS A 150 1.38 -33.27 14.87
C LYS A 150 1.17 -31.77 14.62
N VAL A 151 0.30 -31.11 15.38
CA VAL A 151 0.10 -29.65 15.27
C VAL A 151 1.39 -28.89 15.54
N VAL A 152 2.11 -29.23 16.60
CA VAL A 152 3.40 -28.60 16.93
C VAL A 152 4.42 -28.81 15.82
N LEU A 153 4.57 -30.06 15.37
CA LEU A 153 5.54 -30.39 14.33
C LEU A 153 5.26 -29.62 13.02
N GLU A 154 4.00 -29.58 12.61
CA GLU A 154 3.61 -28.89 11.37
C GLU A 154 3.69 -27.36 11.49
N ALA A 155 3.43 -26.80 12.67
CA ALA A 155 3.65 -25.38 12.94
C ALA A 155 5.14 -25.00 12.82
N GLN A 156 6.03 -25.85 13.35
CA GLN A 156 7.48 -25.65 13.23
C GLN A 156 7.93 -25.72 11.77
N LYS A 157 7.53 -26.76 11.04
CA LYS A 157 7.85 -26.90 9.60
C LYS A 157 7.35 -25.71 8.78
N PHE A 158 6.14 -25.22 9.07
CA PHE A 158 5.60 -24.04 8.42
C PHE A 158 6.48 -22.80 8.67
N PHE A 159 6.86 -22.57 9.92
CA PHE A 159 7.70 -21.42 10.29
C PHE A 159 9.07 -21.48 9.62
N ASP A 160 9.76 -22.63 9.67
CA ASP A 160 11.09 -22.80 9.09
C ASP A 160 11.08 -22.66 7.56
N PHE A 161 10.03 -23.18 6.89
CA PHE A 161 9.86 -23.06 5.45
C PHE A 161 9.73 -21.60 5.02
N TYR A 162 8.85 -20.82 5.67
CA TYR A 162 8.66 -19.43 5.28
C TYR A 162 9.77 -18.51 5.77
N THR A 163 10.45 -18.83 6.87
CA THR A 163 11.65 -18.11 7.31
C THR A 163 12.79 -18.28 6.30
N SER A 164 13.06 -19.50 5.83
CA SER A 164 14.13 -19.76 4.85
C SER A 164 13.86 -19.15 3.47
N ASN A 165 12.58 -19.05 3.05
CA ASN A 165 12.19 -18.42 1.77
C ASN A 165 11.93 -16.91 1.87
N GLY A 166 12.22 -16.28 3.02
CA GLY A 166 12.02 -14.84 3.22
C GLY A 166 10.56 -14.41 3.14
N TRP A 167 9.65 -15.23 3.67
CA TRP A 167 8.20 -15.01 3.74
C TRP A 167 7.57 -14.71 2.38
N LYS A 168 7.84 -15.57 1.39
CA LYS A 168 7.29 -15.48 0.03
C LYS A 168 6.29 -16.60 -0.27
N VAL A 169 5.26 -16.27 -1.03
CA VAL A 169 4.31 -17.21 -1.64
C VAL A 169 4.47 -17.11 -3.15
N GLY A 170 5.15 -18.09 -3.75
CA GLY A 170 5.58 -18.02 -5.15
C GLY A 170 6.59 -16.89 -5.37
N ARG A 171 6.33 -16.01 -6.35
CA ARG A 171 7.21 -14.87 -6.67
C ARG A 171 6.99 -13.64 -5.77
N ASN A 172 5.90 -13.61 -5.01
CA ASN A 172 5.46 -12.44 -4.25
C ASN A 172 5.70 -12.60 -2.75
N SER A 173 5.91 -11.49 -2.04
CA SER A 173 5.95 -11.48 -0.58
C SER A 173 4.57 -11.82 0.01
N MET A 174 4.57 -12.57 1.11
CA MET A 174 3.38 -12.95 1.83
C MET A 174 2.69 -11.72 2.43
N LYS A 175 1.36 -11.67 2.31
CA LYS A 175 0.52 -10.60 2.87
C LYS A 175 -0.19 -11.02 4.16
N ASP A 176 -0.50 -12.32 4.27
CA ASP A 176 -1.24 -12.90 5.38
C ASP A 176 -0.72 -14.33 5.64
N TRP A 177 0.02 -14.50 6.73
CA TRP A 177 0.55 -15.79 7.14
C TRP A 177 -0.52 -16.72 7.70
N GLN A 178 -1.58 -16.16 8.28
CA GLN A 178 -2.71 -16.93 8.81
C GLN A 178 -3.49 -17.59 7.67
N ALA A 179 -3.73 -16.85 6.57
CA ALA A 179 -4.33 -17.41 5.37
C ALA A 179 -3.50 -18.57 4.78
N THR A 180 -2.18 -18.42 4.80
CA THR A 180 -1.26 -19.44 4.28
C THR A 180 -1.20 -20.66 5.21
N ALA A 181 -1.22 -20.45 6.53
CA ALA A 181 -1.30 -21.51 7.54
C ALA A 181 -2.59 -22.34 7.41
N ARG A 182 -3.74 -21.70 7.15
CA ARG A 182 -5.01 -22.42 6.85
C ARG A 182 -4.85 -23.36 5.65
N ASN A 183 -4.25 -22.86 4.57
CA ASN A 183 -4.03 -23.67 3.35
C ASN A 183 -3.03 -24.81 3.61
N TRP A 184 -1.98 -24.56 4.40
CA TRP A 184 -1.02 -25.59 4.82
C TRP A 184 -1.72 -26.76 5.53
N MET A 185 -2.57 -26.46 6.51
CA MET A 185 -3.30 -27.49 7.26
C MET A 185 -4.32 -28.25 6.40
N ASN A 186 -4.94 -27.59 5.42
CA ASN A 186 -5.89 -28.24 4.51
C ASN A 186 -5.23 -29.19 3.51
N ASN A 187 -4.00 -28.89 3.08
CA ASN A 187 -3.24 -29.71 2.13
C ASN A 187 -2.60 -30.93 2.82
N ASN A 188 -2.18 -30.79 4.08
CA ASN A 188 -1.60 -31.88 4.88
C ASN A 188 -2.67 -32.78 5.54
N LYS A 189 -3.64 -33.27 4.74
CA LYS A 189 -4.69 -34.17 5.25
C LYS A 189 -4.06 -35.36 6.00
N PRO A 190 -4.65 -35.81 7.11
CA PRO A 190 -4.16 -36.99 7.81
C PRO A 190 -4.32 -38.21 6.91
N THR A 191 -3.25 -38.60 6.21
CA THR A 191 -3.05 -39.98 5.80
C THR A 191 -2.94 -40.82 7.07
N LYS A 192 -3.46 -42.05 7.05
CA LYS A 192 -3.47 -42.95 8.21
C LYS A 192 -2.04 -43.13 8.72
N THR A 193 -1.69 -42.42 9.79
CA THR A 193 -0.35 -42.37 10.36
C THR A 193 0.03 -43.74 10.93
N ASN A 194 1.20 -44.27 10.55
CA ASN A 194 1.67 -45.57 11.04
C ASN A 194 2.32 -45.41 12.44
N LEU A 195 2.34 -46.46 13.28
CA LEU A 195 2.78 -46.39 14.69
C LEU A 195 4.21 -45.85 14.88
N ASN A 196 5.10 -46.04 13.90
CA ASN A 196 6.46 -45.49 13.93
C ASN A 196 6.50 -43.96 13.78
N GLU A 197 5.64 -43.38 12.95
CA GLU A 197 5.55 -41.92 12.78
C GLU A 197 5.02 -41.25 14.04
N GLN A 198 4.11 -41.90 14.78
CA GLN A 198 3.61 -41.37 16.05
C GLN A 198 4.72 -41.23 17.10
N ARG A 199 5.62 -42.22 17.19
CA ARG A 199 6.76 -42.19 18.14
C ARG A 199 7.79 -41.12 17.78
N VAL A 200 8.10 -40.93 16.51
CA VAL A 200 9.03 -39.88 16.04
C VAL A 200 8.44 -38.50 16.33
N ASN A 201 7.16 -38.28 15.99
CA ASN A 201 6.46 -37.03 16.26
C ASN A 201 6.40 -36.70 17.77
N GLU A 202 6.31 -37.69 18.64
CA GLU A 202 6.27 -37.49 20.09
C GLU A 202 7.64 -37.07 20.67
N VAL A 203 8.74 -37.62 20.15
CA VAL A 203 10.10 -37.21 20.53
C VAL A 203 10.38 -35.78 20.05
N GLU A 204 9.96 -35.46 18.83
CA GLU A 204 10.12 -34.13 18.24
C GLU A 204 9.26 -33.07 18.94
N TYR A 205 8.05 -33.43 19.37
CA TYR A 205 7.19 -32.59 20.22
C TYR A 205 7.84 -32.23 21.57
N ARG A 206 8.53 -33.19 22.21
CA ARG A 206 9.24 -32.94 23.47
C ARG A 206 10.44 -32.01 23.26
N ARG A 207 11.12 -32.11 22.11
CA ARG A 207 12.25 -31.26 21.74
C ARG A 207 11.82 -29.83 21.40
N ALA A 208 10.71 -29.66 20.68
CA ALA A 208 10.19 -28.34 20.29
C ALA A 208 9.59 -27.54 21.47
N ASN A 209 9.15 -28.22 22.54
CA ASN A 209 8.65 -27.59 23.76
C ASN A 209 9.72 -27.45 24.86
N ASP A 210 10.99 -27.77 24.57
CA ASP A 210 12.10 -27.49 25.47
C ASP A 210 12.42 -25.98 25.45
N PRO A 211 12.32 -25.26 26.58
CA PRO A 211 12.65 -23.83 26.67
C PRO A 211 14.10 -23.50 26.25
N SER A 212 15.00 -24.48 26.22
CA SER A 212 16.38 -24.35 25.78
C SER A 212 16.56 -24.41 24.25
N TYR A 213 15.52 -24.80 23.49
CA TYR A 213 15.63 -25.05 22.05
C TYR A 213 15.74 -23.79 21.19
N PHE A 214 15.24 -22.65 21.69
CA PHE A 214 15.23 -21.35 20.98
C PHE A 214 16.40 -20.42 21.36
N LYS A 215 17.35 -20.86 22.19
CA LYS A 215 18.57 -20.10 22.49
C LYS A 215 19.71 -20.54 21.58
N LEU A 216 19.92 -19.78 20.50
CA LEU A 216 21.21 -19.60 19.83
C LEU A 216 21.57 -18.12 19.87
#